data_AF-A0AAU5YH38-F1
#
_entry.id   AF-A0AAU5YH38-F1
#
_cell.length_a   1.000
_cell.length_b   1.000
_cell.length_c   1.000
_cell.angle_alpha   90.00
_cell.angle_beta   90.00
_cell.angle_gamma   90.00
#
_symmetry.space_group_name_H-M   'P 1'
#
loop_
_entity.id
_entity.type
_entity.pdbx_description
1 polymer ?
#
loop_
_entity_poly.entity_id
_entity_poly.type
_entity_poly.pdbx_seq_one_letter_code
_entity_poly.pdbx_strand_id
1 'polypeptide(L)'
;MTELNPDALAEWGDEDGAPAEDVRPGVQRDVTPKMIATYVINEGELPHESAAPFGEYLHQSWNDYVENETLTQRDLVAGALEYWRGND
;
A
#
# COMPACT_ATOMS: atom_id res chain seq x y z
N MET A 1 14.56 -7.31 -6.26
CA MET A 1 13.32 -7.29 -5.48
C MET A 1 12.35 -6.42 -6.25
N THR A 2 11.09 -6.83 -6.39
CA THR A 2 10.06 -5.98 -6.99
C THR A 2 9.80 -4.82 -6.03
N GLU A 3 9.80 -3.58 -6.53
CA GLU A 3 9.56 -2.37 -5.74
C GLU A 3 8.08 -1.99 -5.78
N LEU A 4 7.62 -1.21 -4.81
CA LEU A 4 6.28 -0.62 -4.86
C LEU A 4 6.22 0.35 -6.06
N ASN A 5 5.24 0.16 -6.94
CA ASN A 5 4.98 1.07 -8.04
C ASN A 5 3.97 2.13 -7.56
N PRO A 6 4.40 3.37 -7.27
CA PRO A 6 3.53 4.40 -6.70
C PRO A 6 2.36 4.77 -7.61
N ASP A 7 2.50 4.60 -8.93
CA ASP A 7 1.49 4.99 -9.91
C ASP A 7 0.55 3.82 -10.29
N ALA A 8 0.79 2.61 -9.76
CA ALA A 8 -0.15 1.51 -9.91
C ALA A 8 -1.39 1.73 -9.02
N LEU A 9 -2.51 1.16 -9.42
CA LEU A 9 -3.71 1.11 -8.58
C LEU A 9 -3.50 0.14 -7.42
N ALA A 10 -4.03 0.48 -6.25
CA ALA A 10 -4.12 -0.42 -5.12
C ALA A 10 -5.15 -1.53 -5.39
N GLU A 11 -4.80 -2.77 -5.09
CA GLU A 11 -5.75 -3.89 -5.16
C GLU A 11 -6.68 -3.82 -3.94
N TRP A 12 -7.99 -3.88 -4.17
CA TRP A 12 -8.95 -4.23 -3.10
C TRP A 12 -8.90 -5.74 -2.94
N GLY A 13 -8.48 -6.22 -1.78
CA GLY A 13 -8.37 -7.63 -1.49
C GLY A 13 -9.73 -8.22 -1.16
N ASP A 14 -10.46 -8.68 -2.17
CA ASP A 14 -11.42 -9.76 -1.98
C ASP A 14 -11.23 -10.79 -3.10
N GLU A 15 -10.44 -11.79 -2.76
CA GLU A 15 -10.55 -13.21 -3.11
C GLU A 15 -9.15 -13.82 -3.27
N ASP A 16 -8.70 -14.48 -2.20
CA ASP A 16 -7.70 -15.53 -2.27
C ASP A 16 -8.24 -16.60 -3.26
N GLY A 17 -7.84 -16.49 -4.53
CA GLY A 17 -8.37 -17.34 -5.62
C GLY A 17 -8.97 -16.63 -6.83
N ALA A 18 -9.04 -15.28 -6.88
CA ALA A 18 -9.47 -14.59 -8.09
C ALA A 18 -8.52 -14.89 -9.26
N PRO A 19 -9.02 -15.37 -10.40
CA PRO A 19 -8.18 -15.72 -11.54
C PRO A 19 -7.48 -14.47 -12.06
N ALA A 20 -6.26 -14.61 -12.59
CA ALA A 20 -5.44 -13.49 -13.06
C ALA A 20 -6.12 -12.62 -14.15
N GLU A 21 -7.19 -13.13 -14.76
CA GLU A 21 -8.03 -12.46 -15.76
C GLU A 21 -9.06 -11.47 -15.19
N ASP A 22 -9.35 -11.50 -13.89
CA ASP A 22 -10.19 -10.52 -13.18
C ASP A 22 -9.37 -9.37 -12.55
N VAL A 23 -8.05 -9.39 -12.74
CA VAL A 23 -7.16 -8.33 -12.26
C VAL A 23 -7.43 -7.06 -13.07
N ARG A 24 -7.91 -6.01 -12.39
CA ARG A 24 -8.15 -4.72 -13.03
C ARG A 24 -6.85 -4.21 -13.68
N PRO A 25 -6.88 -3.79 -14.95
CA PRO A 25 -5.69 -3.28 -15.62
C PRO A 25 -5.13 -2.08 -14.85
N GLY A 26 -3.81 -2.10 -14.59
CA GLY A 26 -3.11 -1.06 -13.85
C GLY A 26 -2.92 -1.33 -12.35
N VAL A 27 -3.45 -2.43 -11.81
CA VAL A 27 -3.20 -2.86 -10.43
C VAL A 27 -1.84 -3.54 -10.28
N GLN A 28 -1.11 -3.22 -9.20
CA GLN A 28 0.06 -3.99 -8.77
C GLN A 28 -0.37 -4.99 -7.69
N ARG A 29 -0.18 -6.28 -7.97
CA ARG A 29 -0.40 -7.37 -7.01
C ARG A 29 0.82 -7.60 -6.14
N ASP A 30 0.62 -8.43 -5.11
CA ASP A 30 1.68 -8.94 -4.23
C ASP A 30 2.46 -7.82 -3.53
N VAL A 31 1.80 -6.71 -3.20
CA VAL A 31 2.41 -5.67 -2.39
C VAL A 31 2.68 -6.25 -1.00
N THR A 32 3.95 -6.29 -0.63
CA THR A 32 4.36 -6.80 0.68
C THR A 32 4.64 -5.65 1.66
N PRO A 33 4.57 -5.89 2.98
CA PRO A 33 4.94 -4.90 4.00
C PRO A 33 6.33 -4.29 3.77
N LYS A 34 7.28 -5.12 3.30
CA LYS A 34 8.64 -4.70 3.00
C LYS A 34 8.72 -3.72 1.84
N MET A 35 7.88 -3.87 0.82
CA MET A 35 7.83 -2.95 -0.32
C MET A 35 7.35 -1.57 0.13
N ILE A 36 6.30 -1.54 0.96
CA ILE A 36 5.77 -0.33 1.59
C ILE A 36 6.84 0.35 2.46
N ALA A 37 7.47 -0.41 3.36
CA ALA A 37 8.52 0.09 4.26
C ALA A 37 9.70 0.68 3.47
N THR A 38 10.13 -0.01 2.41
CA THR A 38 11.22 0.46 1.54
C THR A 38 10.84 1.76 0.83
N TYR A 39 9.61 1.85 0.33
CA TYR A 39 9.11 3.04 -0.35
C TYR A 39 9.11 4.27 0.58
N VAL A 40 8.52 4.18 1.77
CA VAL A 40 8.47 5.31 2.70
C VAL A 40 9.84 5.74 3.23
N ILE A 41 10.81 4.81 3.29
CA ILE A 41 12.21 5.15 3.60
C ILE A 41 12.82 5.95 2.45
N ASN A 42 12.68 5.46 1.22
CA ASN A 42 13.29 6.08 0.04
C ASN A 42 12.75 7.48 -0.23
N GLU A 43 11.45 7.69 0.00
CA GLU A 43 10.80 9.01 -0.10
C GLU A 43 11.14 9.94 1.08
N GLY A 44 11.81 9.44 2.13
CA GLY A 44 12.14 10.22 3.32
C GLY A 44 10.95 10.51 4.25
N GLU A 45 9.83 9.79 4.07
CA GLU A 45 8.62 9.95 4.85
C GLU A 45 8.78 9.38 6.28
N LEU A 46 9.43 8.23 6.43
CA LEU A 46 9.65 7.62 7.74
C LEU A 46 11.10 7.16 7.93
N PRO A 47 11.65 7.25 9.16
CA PRO A 47 12.91 6.60 9.48
C PRO A 47 12.74 5.08 9.44
N HIS A 48 13.86 4.35 9.26
CA HIS A 48 13.87 2.89 9.16
C HIS A 48 13.15 2.18 10.33
N GLU A 49 13.29 2.72 11.55
CA GLU A 49 12.68 2.17 12.76
C GLU A 49 11.14 2.24 12.76
N SER A 50 10.56 3.24 12.09
CA SER A 50 9.11 3.42 11.98
C SER A 50 8.53 2.87 10.68
N ALA A 51 9.35 2.72 9.64
CA ALA A 51 8.90 2.24 8.33
C ALA A 51 8.47 0.77 8.34
N ALA A 52 9.18 -0.09 9.07
CA ALA A 52 8.81 -1.51 9.20
C ALA A 52 7.44 -1.71 9.87
N PRO A 53 7.16 -1.14 11.07
CA PRO A 53 5.84 -1.27 11.69
C PRO A 53 4.73 -0.57 10.88
N PHE A 54 5.04 0.53 10.19
CA PHE A 54 4.10 1.17 9.28
C PHE A 54 3.74 0.27 8.10
N GLY A 55 4.73 -0.38 7.48
CA GLY A 55 4.49 -1.31 6.37
C GLY A 55 3.60 -2.50 6.76
N GLU A 56 3.80 -3.05 7.96
CA GLU A 56 2.95 -4.11 8.51
C GLU A 56 1.52 -3.61 8.79
N TYR A 57 1.40 -2.42 9.40
CA TYR A 57 0.12 -1.79 9.68
C TYR A 57 -0.68 -1.58 8.39
N LEU A 58 -0.12 -0.89 7.40
CA LEU A 58 -0.80 -0.58 6.15
C LEU A 58 -1.16 -1.84 5.38
N HIS A 59 -0.32 -2.87 5.40
CA HIS A 59 -0.67 -4.14 4.77
C HIS A 59 -1.86 -4.84 5.46
N GLN A 60 -2.03 -4.68 6.78
CA GLN A 60 -3.15 -5.25 7.53
C GLN A 60 -4.44 -4.45 7.38
N SER A 61 -4.35 -3.11 7.35
CA SER A 61 -5.48 -2.19 7.15
C SER A 61 -5.70 -1.83 5.68
N TRP A 62 -5.01 -2.50 4.76
CA TRP A 62 -5.01 -2.19 3.33
C TRP A 62 -6.42 -2.03 2.77
N ASN A 63 -7.27 -3.01 3.07
CA ASN A 63 -8.64 -3.07 2.58
C ASN A 63 -9.52 -1.95 3.16
N ASP A 64 -9.19 -1.42 4.34
CA ASP A 64 -9.92 -0.31 4.96
C ASP A 64 -9.73 0.99 4.17
N TYR A 65 -8.60 1.13 3.44
CA TYR A 65 -8.29 2.31 2.63
C TYR A 65 -8.76 2.20 1.17
N VAL A 66 -8.92 0.99 0.62
CA VAL A 66 -9.26 0.78 -0.80
C VAL A 66 -10.77 0.63 -1.04
N GLU A 67 -11.60 0.63 0.00
CA GLU A 67 -13.04 0.41 -0.14
C GLU A 67 -13.69 1.49 -1.05
N ASN A 68 -14.07 1.09 -2.27
CA ASN A 68 -14.76 1.89 -3.30
C ASN A 68 -13.95 2.98 -4.04
N GLU A 69 -12.63 3.07 -3.86
CA GLU A 69 -11.84 4.14 -4.47
C GLU A 69 -10.79 3.63 -5.48
N THR A 70 -10.63 4.35 -6.61
CA THR A 70 -9.50 4.14 -7.54
C THR A 70 -8.27 4.87 -7.01
N LEU A 71 -7.73 4.41 -5.88
CA LEU A 71 -6.52 4.99 -5.28
C LEU A 71 -5.27 4.39 -5.91
N THR A 72 -4.27 5.24 -6.15
CA THR A 72 -2.94 4.76 -6.46
C THR A 72 -2.24 4.28 -5.19
N GLN A 73 -1.19 3.47 -5.34
CA GLN A 73 -0.32 3.06 -4.23
C GLN A 73 0.23 4.28 -3.48
N ARG A 74 0.57 5.36 -4.19
CA ARG A 74 1.03 6.63 -3.58
C ARG A 74 -0.05 7.25 -2.71
N ASP A 75 -1.28 7.37 -3.22
CA ASP A 75 -2.37 8.02 -2.50
C ASP A 75 -2.76 7.23 -1.25
N LEU A 76 -2.82 5.90 -1.36
CA LEU A 76 -3.09 5.00 -0.25
C LEU A 76 -2.01 5.11 0.84
N VAL A 77 -0.73 5.09 0.47
CA VAL A 77 0.37 5.26 1.43
C VAL A 77 0.33 6.64 2.08
N ALA A 78 0.04 7.70 1.33
CA ALA A 78 -0.06 9.06 1.86
C ALA A 78 -1.18 9.19 2.89
N GLY A 79 -2.40 8.72 2.58
CA GLY A 79 -3.52 8.76 3.52
C GLY A 79 -3.26 7.94 4.78
N ALA A 80 -2.64 6.77 4.64
CA ALA A 80 -2.24 5.95 5.78
C ALA A 80 -1.15 6.61 6.63
N LEU A 81 -0.20 7.32 6.01
CA LEU A 81 0.84 8.07 6.72
C LEU A 81 0.25 9.23 7.54
N GLU A 82 -0.73 9.95 7.01
CA GLU A 82 -1.42 11.03 7.73
C GLU A 82 -2.09 10.50 9.00
N TYR A 83 -2.84 9.41 8.88
CA TYR A 83 -3.47 8.74 10.02
C TYR A 83 -2.43 8.20 11.01
N TRP A 84 -1.37 7.54 10.51
CA TRP A 84 -0.30 6.97 11.32
C TRP A 84 0.44 8.02 12.16
N ARG A 85 0.64 9.22 11.62
CA ARG A 85 1.29 10.34 12.31
C ARG A 85 0.38 11.02 13.33
N GLY A 86 -0.90 10.67 13.38
CA GLY A 86 -1.89 11.22 14.30
C GLY A 86 -2.36 12.63 13.94
N ASN A 87 -2.32 12.98 12.65
CA ASN A 87 -2.89 14.24 12.15
C ASN A 87 -4.37 13.98 11.80
N ASP A 88 -5.26 14.29 12.75
CA ASP A 88 -6.73 14.37 12.58
C ASP A 88 -7.17 15.83 12.74
#